data_AF-A0AAU7QS85-F1
#
_entry.id   AF-A0AAU7QS85-F1
#
_cell.length_a   1.000
_cell.length_b   1.000
_cell.length_c   1.000
_cell.angle_alpha   90.00
_cell.angle_beta   90.00
_cell.angle_gamma   90.00
#
_symmetry.space_group_name_H-M   'P 1'
#
loop_
_entity.id
_entity.type
_entity.pdbx_description
1 polymer ?
#
loop_
_entity_poly.entity_id
_entity_poly.type
_entity_poly.pdbx_seq_one_letter_code
_entity_poly.pdbx_strand_id
1 'polypeptide(L)'
;MNLLKMDFLSLHTLSIVKLTLKDIKKNVLINMSLKDKKVFNLFKKGNTKGIFQFESKGIKNFLIKLSPNNFNDLIALNALYRPGPIKYINKYIYRKYNKKKIKYDLPIMKKYLKNTYGIIIYQEQVMLLSRVISSFNKKESDILRLAMGKKNINLLNKMKNKFIQGGIKNNHNKNILYKI
;
A
#
# COMPACT_ATOMS: atom_id res chain seq x y z
N MET A 1 -3.46 2.35 35.23
CA MET A 1 -4.65 3.20 34.99
C MET A 1 -4.99 3.18 33.51
N ASN A 2 -6.18 2.68 33.13
CA ASN A 2 -6.69 2.79 31.76
C ASN A 2 -7.40 4.13 31.59
N LEU A 3 -6.64 5.20 31.34
CA LEU A 3 -7.19 6.52 31.03
C LEU A 3 -7.44 6.65 29.53
N LEU A 4 -8.52 7.35 29.15
CA LEU A 4 -8.76 7.74 27.77
C LEU A 4 -7.67 8.73 27.34
N LYS A 5 -6.87 8.33 26.35
CA LYS A 5 -5.89 9.22 25.71
C LYS A 5 -6.45 9.72 24.38
N MET A 6 -6.49 11.04 24.20
CA MET A 6 -6.84 11.70 22.94
C MET A 6 -5.63 12.44 22.39
N ASP A 7 -5.27 12.15 21.14
CA ASP A 7 -4.20 12.87 20.43
C ASP A 7 -4.84 13.99 19.58
N PHE A 8 -4.41 15.24 19.81
CA PHE A 8 -4.79 16.38 18.99
C PHE A 8 -3.61 16.74 18.08
N LEU A 9 -3.86 16.76 16.76
CA LEU A 9 -2.84 17.03 15.74
C LEU A 9 -3.15 18.34 15.02
N SER A 10 -2.17 19.24 14.99
CA SER A 10 -2.26 20.49 14.23
C SER A 10 -1.85 20.28 12.78
N LEU A 11 -2.78 19.85 11.93
CA LEU A 11 -2.52 19.60 10.51
C LEU A 11 -2.92 20.80 9.64
N HIS A 12 -1.93 21.57 9.21
CA HIS A 12 -2.12 22.79 8.40
C HIS A 12 -2.95 22.56 7.13
N THR A 13 -2.85 21.38 6.51
CA THR A 13 -3.63 21.01 5.32
C THR A 13 -5.14 21.13 5.53
N LEU A 14 -5.65 20.73 6.69
CA LEU A 14 -7.09 20.81 6.96
C LEU A 14 -7.56 22.27 7.10
N SER A 15 -6.70 23.13 7.66
CA SER A 15 -6.96 24.59 7.71
C SER A 15 -7.02 25.19 6.31
N ILE A 16 -6.08 24.85 5.42
CA ILE A 16 -6.11 25.31 4.01
C ILE A 16 -7.40 24.86 3.33
N VAL A 17 -7.77 23.59 3.49
CA VAL A 17 -8.98 23.04 2.86
C VAL A 17 -10.24 23.75 3.37
N LYS A 18 -10.33 24.00 4.68
CA LYS A 18 -11.45 24.74 5.29
C LYS A 18 -11.58 26.15 4.73
N LEU A 19 -10.47 26.89 4.63
CA LEU A 19 -10.46 28.24 4.06
C LEU A 19 -10.85 28.22 2.58
N THR A 20 -10.27 27.31 1.80
CA THR A 20 -10.57 27.15 0.37
C THR A 20 -12.06 26.88 0.14
N LEU A 21 -12.66 26.01 0.95
CA LEU A 21 -14.10 25.69 0.88
C LEU A 21 -14.99 26.90 1.20
N LYS A 22 -14.60 27.69 2.22
CA LYS A 22 -15.27 28.94 2.57
C LYS A 22 -15.23 29.93 1.40
N ASP A 23 -14.08 30.09 0.76
CA ASP A 23 -13.87 31.05 -0.33
C ASP A 23 -14.69 30.68 -1.57
N ILE A 24 -14.73 29.40 -1.93
CA ILE A 24 -15.52 28.91 -3.07
C ILE A 24 -17.00 28.65 -2.72
N LYS A 25 -17.43 29.01 -1.50
CA LYS A 25 -18.80 28.84 -0.98
C LYS A 25 -19.32 27.40 -1.13
N LYS A 26 -18.47 26.40 -0.87
CA LYS A 26 -18.85 24.98 -0.86
C LYS A 26 -18.76 24.41 0.55
N ASN A 27 -19.78 23.64 0.93
CA ASN A 27 -19.88 23.11 2.29
C ASN A 27 -19.51 21.61 2.42
N VAL A 28 -19.16 20.91 1.34
CA VAL A 28 -19.02 19.44 1.40
C VAL A 28 -17.83 18.90 0.60
N LEU A 29 -16.94 18.19 1.30
CA LEU A 29 -15.86 17.35 0.73
C LEU A 29 -16.35 15.95 0.32
N ILE A 30 -17.44 15.47 0.92
CA ILE A 30 -17.83 14.06 1.01
C ILE A 30 -18.22 13.44 -0.36
N ASN A 31 -18.49 14.25 -1.40
CA ASN A 31 -18.96 13.78 -2.71
C ASN A 31 -17.97 14.02 -3.86
N MET A 32 -16.67 14.24 -3.58
CA MET A 32 -15.68 14.42 -4.64
C MET A 32 -15.36 13.10 -5.36
N SER A 33 -15.26 13.15 -6.69
CA SER A 33 -14.92 11.97 -7.50
C SER A 33 -13.44 11.58 -7.35
N LEU A 34 -13.18 10.34 -6.96
CA LEU A 34 -11.83 9.75 -6.94
C LEU A 34 -11.30 9.35 -8.34
N LYS A 35 -12.06 9.66 -9.39
CA LYS A 35 -11.76 9.30 -10.79
C LYS A 35 -11.57 10.52 -11.69
N ASP A 36 -11.44 11.73 -11.12
CA ASP A 36 -11.32 12.96 -11.90
C ASP A 36 -10.02 12.98 -12.73
N LYS A 37 -10.19 12.98 -14.06
CA LYS A 37 -9.09 13.00 -15.03
C LYS A 37 -8.26 14.28 -14.94
N LYS A 38 -8.86 15.43 -14.61
CA LYS A 38 -8.15 16.70 -14.46
C LYS A 38 -7.19 16.65 -13.29
N VAL A 39 -7.60 16.06 -12.17
CA VAL A 39 -6.76 15.82 -11.00
C VAL A 39 -5.59 14.91 -11.36
N PHE A 40 -5.83 13.77 -12.00
CA PHE A 40 -4.73 12.88 -12.42
C PHE A 40 -3.77 13.53 -13.41
N ASN A 41 -4.24 14.44 -14.28
CA ASN A 41 -3.37 15.17 -15.19
C ASN A 41 -2.36 16.06 -14.45
N LEU A 42 -2.76 16.69 -13.34
CA LEU A 42 -1.83 17.45 -12.48
C LEU A 42 -0.71 16.56 -11.94
N PHE A 43 -1.08 15.39 -11.40
CA PHE A 43 -0.12 14.41 -10.88
C PHE A 43 0.82 13.89 -11.98
N LYS A 44 0.30 13.55 -13.17
CA LYS A 44 1.11 13.08 -14.31
C LYS A 44 2.16 14.11 -14.75
N LYS A 45 1.83 15.39 -14.70
CA LYS A 45 2.74 16.49 -15.04
C LYS A 45 3.71 16.85 -13.91
N GLY A 46 3.56 16.27 -12.72
CA GLY A 46 4.33 16.67 -11.53
C GLY A 46 3.92 18.04 -10.96
N ASN A 47 2.76 18.56 -11.37
CA ASN A 47 2.22 19.86 -10.95
C ASN A 47 1.54 19.73 -9.58
N THR A 48 2.33 19.37 -8.56
CA THR A 48 1.84 19.03 -7.22
C THR A 48 2.30 20.00 -6.12
N LYS A 49 2.64 21.25 -6.49
CA LYS A 49 2.91 22.31 -5.51
C LYS A 49 1.65 22.56 -4.67
N GLY A 50 1.77 22.56 -3.34
CA GLY A 50 0.63 22.71 -2.43
C GLY A 50 -0.29 21.48 -2.34
N ILE A 51 0.07 20.35 -2.96
CA ILE A 51 -0.65 19.09 -2.80
C ILE A 51 0.01 18.28 -1.69
N PHE A 52 -0.69 18.17 -0.57
CA PHE A 52 -0.24 17.46 0.63
C PHE A 52 0.37 16.09 0.30
N GLN A 53 1.53 15.79 0.91
CA GLN A 53 2.35 14.58 0.71
C GLN A 53 3.06 14.44 -0.64
N PHE A 54 2.70 15.21 -1.67
CA PHE A 54 3.23 15.04 -3.03
C PHE A 54 4.13 16.20 -3.51
N GLU A 55 4.67 17.02 -2.61
CA GLU A 55 5.35 18.26 -2.97
C GLU A 55 6.85 18.13 -3.27
N SER A 56 7.50 17.11 -2.71
CA SER A 56 8.97 16.95 -2.81
C SER A 56 9.45 16.71 -4.25
N LYS A 57 10.67 17.16 -4.57
CA LYS A 57 11.26 16.96 -5.90
C LYS A 57 11.33 15.47 -6.28
N GLY A 58 11.69 14.61 -5.32
CA GLY A 58 11.81 13.18 -5.58
C GLY A 58 10.46 12.50 -5.85
N ILE A 59 9.41 12.81 -5.08
CA ILE A 59 8.08 12.21 -5.33
C ILE A 59 7.48 12.70 -6.65
N LYS A 60 7.72 13.98 -7.02
CA LYS A 60 7.35 14.53 -8.34
C LYS A 60 7.98 13.76 -9.50
N ASN A 61 9.28 13.47 -9.41
CA ASN A 61 9.97 12.67 -10.44
C ASN A 61 9.35 11.27 -10.59
N PHE A 62 8.97 10.64 -9.48
CA PHE A 62 8.27 9.35 -9.55
C PHE A 62 6.84 9.47 -10.06
N LEU A 63 6.10 10.53 -9.73
CA LEU A 63 4.77 10.78 -10.28
C LEU A 63 4.77 10.88 -11.80
N ILE A 64 5.74 11.62 -12.36
CA ILE A 64 5.89 11.76 -13.83
C ILE A 64 6.14 10.39 -14.45
N LYS A 65 7.12 9.64 -13.94
CA LYS A 65 7.44 8.28 -14.43
C LYS A 65 6.27 7.30 -14.26
N LEU A 66 5.59 7.35 -13.11
CA LEU A 66 4.45 6.49 -12.79
C LEU A 66 3.23 6.82 -13.63
N SER A 67 3.04 8.09 -13.98
CA SER A 67 1.86 8.63 -14.67
C SER A 67 0.55 8.07 -14.10
N PRO A 68 0.20 8.39 -12.84
CA PRO A 68 -0.95 7.79 -12.15
C PRO A 68 -2.25 8.00 -12.94
N ASN A 69 -3.07 6.96 -13.06
CA ASN A 69 -4.35 7.03 -13.78
C ASN A 69 -5.54 6.53 -12.95
N ASN A 70 -5.29 6.21 -11.69
CA ASN A 70 -6.29 5.77 -10.72
C ASN A 70 -5.80 6.09 -9.30
N PHE A 71 -6.71 6.09 -8.34
CA PHE A 71 -6.41 6.47 -6.96
C PHE A 71 -5.42 5.50 -6.27
N ASN A 72 -5.45 4.20 -6.60
CA ASN A 72 -4.53 3.22 -6.00
C ASN A 72 -3.06 3.49 -6.35
N ASP A 73 -2.77 4.07 -7.53
CA ASP A 73 -1.40 4.45 -7.89
C ASP A 73 -0.85 5.51 -6.91
N LEU A 74 -1.69 6.47 -6.46
CA LEU A 74 -1.30 7.50 -5.50
C LEU A 74 -1.08 6.92 -4.11
N ILE A 75 -1.97 6.02 -3.67
CA ILE A 75 -1.82 5.30 -2.39
C ILE A 75 -0.54 4.47 -2.40
N ALA A 76 -0.29 3.72 -3.47
CA ALA A 76 0.90 2.88 -3.61
C ALA A 76 2.18 3.72 -3.64
N LEU A 77 2.20 4.83 -4.39
CA LEU A 77 3.38 5.69 -4.42
C LEU A 77 3.69 6.27 -3.03
N ASN A 78 2.69 6.77 -2.32
CA ASN A 78 2.87 7.31 -0.97
C ASN A 78 3.35 6.24 0.03
N ALA A 79 2.85 5.00 -0.09
CA ALA A 79 3.31 3.88 0.74
C ALA A 79 4.75 3.46 0.42
N LEU A 80 5.13 3.47 -0.86
CA LEU A 80 6.46 3.08 -1.33
C LEU A 80 7.52 4.17 -1.12
N TYR A 81 7.15 5.45 -1.11
CA TYR A 81 8.06 6.57 -0.96
C TYR A 81 8.47 6.78 0.51
N ARG A 82 9.07 5.74 1.11
CA ARG A 82 9.60 5.71 2.48
C ARG A 82 10.96 5.00 2.51
N PRO A 83 11.79 5.25 3.54
CA PRO A 83 13.04 4.50 3.72
C PRO A 83 12.80 3.00 3.78
N GLY A 84 13.45 2.23 2.90
CA GLY A 84 13.25 0.79 2.77
C GLY A 84 12.47 0.40 1.50
N PRO A 85 11.15 0.68 1.37
CA PRO A 85 10.37 0.28 0.22
C PRO A 85 10.60 1.13 -1.05
N ILE A 86 11.31 2.28 -0.96
CA ILE A 86 11.56 3.17 -2.11
C ILE A 86 12.21 2.45 -3.30
N LYS A 87 13.04 1.42 -3.04
CA LYS A 87 13.67 0.57 -4.06
C LYS A 87 12.66 -0.18 -4.94
N TYR A 88 11.43 -0.38 -4.47
CA TYR A 88 10.39 -1.08 -5.22
C TYR A 88 9.59 -0.18 -6.16
N ILE A 89 9.74 1.16 -6.09
CA ILE A 89 8.99 2.08 -6.97
C ILE A 89 9.29 1.81 -8.44
N ASN A 90 10.56 1.65 -8.81
CA ASN A 90 10.93 1.36 -10.20
C ASN A 90 10.33 0.03 -10.68
N LYS A 91 10.28 -1.00 -9.82
CA LYS A 91 9.63 -2.28 -10.12
C LYS A 91 8.12 -2.12 -10.28
N TYR A 92 7.49 -1.30 -9.44
CA TYR A 92 6.06 -0.98 -9.52
C TYR A 92 5.72 -0.29 -10.85
N ILE A 93 6.48 0.75 -11.21
CA ILE A 93 6.35 1.48 -12.48
C ILE A 93 6.56 0.53 -13.67
N TYR A 94 7.63 -0.27 -13.66
CA TYR A 94 7.90 -1.24 -14.71
C TYR A 94 6.72 -2.20 -14.92
N ARG A 95 6.19 -2.79 -13.85
CA ARG A 95 5.08 -3.75 -13.92
C ARG A 95 3.75 -3.10 -14.30
N LYS A 96 3.52 -1.83 -13.94
CA LYS A 96 2.37 -1.06 -14.40
C LYS A 96 2.29 -1.01 -15.93
N TYR A 97 3.41 -0.71 -16.59
CA TYR A 97 3.49 -0.66 -18.05
C TYR A 97 3.64 -2.04 -18.69
N ASN A 98 4.19 -3.02 -17.97
CA ASN A 98 4.43 -4.38 -18.47
C ASN A 98 3.53 -5.43 -17.80
N LYS A 99 2.20 -5.24 -17.83
CA LYS A 99 1.25 -6.10 -17.12
C LYS A 99 1.38 -7.60 -17.48
N LYS A 100 1.67 -7.92 -18.74
CA LYS A 100 1.89 -9.30 -19.22
C LYS A 100 3.10 -9.98 -18.56
N LYS A 101 4.08 -9.21 -18.05
CA LYS A 101 5.28 -9.73 -17.38
C LYS A 101 5.08 -9.93 -15.87
N ILE A 102 3.88 -9.65 -15.33
CA ILE A 102 3.59 -9.87 -13.91
C ILE A 102 3.41 -11.37 -13.68
N LYS A 103 4.41 -11.99 -13.06
CA LYS A 103 4.32 -13.35 -12.53
C LYS A 103 3.91 -13.31 -11.07
N TYR A 104 2.93 -14.13 -10.71
CA TYR A 104 2.53 -14.40 -9.34
C TYR A 104 3.05 -15.78 -8.95
N ASP A 105 3.61 -15.91 -7.75
CA ASP A 105 4.18 -17.18 -7.28
C ASP A 105 3.08 -18.24 -7.10
N LEU A 106 1.88 -17.81 -6.68
CA LEU A 106 0.67 -18.62 -6.68
C LEU A 106 -0.48 -17.89 -7.41
N PRO A 107 -1.34 -18.59 -8.17
CA PRO A 107 -2.48 -17.97 -8.86
C PRO A 107 -3.41 -17.16 -7.94
N ILE A 108 -3.63 -17.63 -6.71
CA ILE A 108 -4.48 -16.97 -5.71
C ILE A 108 -4.00 -15.56 -5.34
N MET A 109 -2.69 -15.30 -5.43
CA MET A 109 -2.10 -14.00 -5.09
C MET A 109 -2.59 -12.88 -6.02
N LYS A 110 -2.97 -13.22 -7.27
CA LYS A 110 -3.47 -12.24 -8.24
C LYS A 110 -4.68 -11.48 -7.70
N LYS A 111 -5.59 -12.15 -6.99
CA LYS A 111 -6.78 -11.52 -6.40
C LYS A 111 -6.42 -10.35 -5.47
N TYR A 112 -5.36 -10.51 -4.68
CA TYR A 112 -4.95 -9.58 -3.63
C TYR A 112 -3.89 -8.57 -4.07
N LEU A 113 -3.09 -8.91 -5.08
CA LEU A 113 -1.95 -8.11 -5.53
C LEU A 113 -2.16 -7.46 -6.91
N LYS A 114 -3.31 -7.66 -7.58
CA LYS A 114 -3.57 -7.04 -8.90
C LYS A 114 -3.47 -5.52 -8.88
N ASN A 115 -3.99 -4.87 -7.83
CA ASN A 115 -4.00 -3.42 -7.70
C ASN A 115 -2.62 -2.84 -7.33
N THR A 116 -1.68 -3.70 -6.96
CA THR A 116 -0.29 -3.34 -6.65
C THR A 116 0.70 -3.96 -7.62
N TYR A 117 0.23 -4.37 -8.80
CA TYR A 117 1.04 -4.98 -9.86
C TYR A 117 1.91 -6.16 -9.35
N GLY A 118 1.36 -6.99 -8.46
CA GLY A 118 2.05 -8.17 -7.93
C GLY A 118 3.12 -7.85 -6.88
N ILE A 119 3.16 -6.64 -6.33
CA ILE A 119 4.08 -6.24 -5.26
C ILE A 119 3.30 -6.18 -3.95
N ILE A 120 3.83 -6.77 -2.88
CA ILE A 120 3.25 -6.63 -1.54
C ILE A 120 3.66 -5.26 -0.99
N ILE A 121 2.69 -4.38 -0.81
CA ILE A 121 2.88 -3.00 -0.33
C ILE A 121 2.21 -2.80 1.02
N TYR A 122 1.03 -3.39 1.22
CA TYR A 122 0.20 -3.13 2.39
C TYR A 122 0.25 -4.27 3.41
N GLN A 123 0.10 -3.94 4.68
CA GLN A 123 0.07 -4.93 5.77
C GLN A 123 -1.13 -5.87 5.61
N GLU A 124 -2.24 -5.34 5.15
CA GLU A 124 -3.48 -6.07 4.86
C GLU A 124 -3.27 -7.11 3.77
N GLN A 125 -2.40 -6.85 2.79
CA GLN A 125 -2.05 -7.85 1.77
C GLN A 125 -1.30 -9.03 2.40
N VAL A 126 -0.33 -8.77 3.28
CA VAL A 126 0.39 -9.83 4.01
C VAL A 126 -0.59 -10.67 4.81
N MET A 127 -1.49 -10.02 5.55
CA MET A 127 -2.49 -10.70 6.37
C MET A 127 -3.44 -11.55 5.51
N LEU A 128 -3.95 -11.01 4.40
CA LEU A 128 -4.87 -11.75 3.54
C LEU A 128 -4.17 -12.92 2.85
N LEU A 129 -2.93 -12.74 2.40
CA LEU A 129 -2.14 -13.79 1.78
C LEU A 129 -1.84 -14.93 2.75
N SER A 130 -1.46 -14.65 4.00
CA SER A 130 -1.20 -15.71 4.99
C SER A 130 -2.43 -16.54 5.32
N ARG A 131 -3.61 -15.92 5.32
CA ARG A 131 -4.89 -16.62 5.51
C ARG A 131 -5.22 -17.54 4.34
N VAL A 132 -5.10 -17.06 3.10
CA VAL A 132 -5.50 -17.86 1.92
C VAL A 132 -4.46 -18.88 1.47
N ILE A 133 -3.17 -18.61 1.70
CA ILE A 133 -2.09 -19.53 1.32
C ILE A 133 -1.91 -20.60 2.39
N SER A 134 -1.96 -20.22 3.67
CA SER A 134 -1.54 -21.10 4.77
C SER A 134 -2.59 -21.26 5.87
N SER A 135 -3.83 -20.88 5.61
CA SER A 135 -4.96 -21.06 6.53
C SER A 135 -4.77 -20.39 7.89
N PHE A 136 -4.02 -19.28 7.94
CA PHE A 136 -3.92 -18.49 9.17
C PHE A 136 -5.31 -17.98 9.56
N ASN A 137 -5.60 -17.93 10.85
CA ASN A 137 -6.81 -17.26 11.34
C ASN A 137 -6.58 -15.74 11.51
N LYS A 138 -7.62 -15.00 11.91
CA LYS A 138 -7.53 -13.54 12.09
C LYS A 138 -6.45 -13.15 13.09
N LYS A 139 -6.36 -13.84 14.25
CA LYS A 139 -5.36 -13.58 15.29
C LYS A 139 -3.94 -13.84 14.79
N GLU A 140 -3.72 -14.97 14.13
CA GLU A 140 -2.40 -15.35 13.60
C GLU A 140 -1.89 -14.39 12.54
N SER A 141 -2.76 -13.94 11.62
CA SER A 141 -2.37 -12.95 10.62
C SER A 141 -1.99 -11.60 11.24
N ASP A 142 -2.63 -11.21 12.36
CA ASP A 142 -2.27 -9.98 13.07
C ASP A 142 -0.96 -10.16 13.87
N ILE A 143 -0.75 -11.32 14.49
CA ILE A 143 0.53 -11.68 15.12
C ILE A 143 1.67 -11.59 14.10
N LEU A 144 1.48 -12.11 12.88
CA LEU A 144 2.46 -11.99 11.79
C LEU A 144 2.75 -10.53 11.44
N ARG A 145 1.71 -9.70 11.27
CA ARG A 145 1.85 -8.26 10.98
C ARG A 145 2.64 -7.53 12.06
N LEU A 146 2.32 -7.77 13.33
CA LEU A 146 3.01 -7.18 14.48
C LEU A 146 4.46 -7.64 14.56
N ALA A 147 4.72 -8.93 14.32
CA ALA A 147 6.07 -9.49 14.29
C ALA A 147 6.95 -8.83 13.23
N MET A 148 6.41 -8.61 12.02
CA MET A 148 7.10 -7.92 10.93
C MET A 148 7.37 -6.45 11.28
N GLY A 149 6.38 -5.75 11.84
CA GLY A 149 6.52 -4.35 12.23
C GLY A 149 7.60 -4.13 13.29
N LYS A 150 7.70 -5.03 14.27
CA LYS A 150 8.72 -4.99 15.33
C LYS A 150 10.04 -5.69 14.99
N LYS A 151 10.15 -6.31 13.79
CA LYS A 151 11.28 -7.17 13.40
C LYS A 151 11.61 -8.26 14.43
N ASN A 152 10.59 -8.87 15.06
CA ASN A 152 10.79 -9.90 16.08
C ASN A 152 11.15 -11.25 15.42
N ILE A 153 12.44 -11.56 15.35
CA ILE A 153 12.99 -12.72 14.64
C ILE A 153 12.43 -14.05 15.18
N ASN A 154 12.36 -14.20 16.51
CA ASN A 154 11.87 -15.44 17.13
C ASN A 154 10.42 -15.73 16.75
N LEU A 155 9.57 -14.71 16.78
CA LEU A 155 8.17 -14.84 16.39
C LEU A 155 8.03 -15.06 14.88
N LEU A 156 8.83 -14.38 14.06
CA LEU A 156 8.85 -14.57 12.61
C LEU A 156 9.25 -16.00 12.23
N ASN A 157 10.23 -16.60 12.91
CA ASN A 157 10.63 -18.00 12.66
C ASN A 157 9.50 -18.98 13.02
N LYS A 158 8.81 -18.77 14.16
CA LYS A 158 7.63 -19.56 14.52
C LYS A 158 6.52 -19.43 13.47
N MET A 159 6.23 -18.21 13.02
CA MET A 159 5.22 -17.96 11.99
C MET A 159 5.62 -18.53 10.63
N LYS A 160 6.91 -18.48 10.27
CA LYS A 160 7.44 -19.08 9.03
C LYS A 160 7.18 -20.57 9.00
N ASN A 161 7.52 -21.30 10.06
CA ASN A 161 7.26 -22.75 10.13
C ASN A 161 5.77 -23.06 9.96
N LYS A 162 4.90 -22.31 10.63
CA LYS A 162 3.45 -22.46 10.50
C LYS A 162 2.95 -22.13 9.09
N PHE A 163 3.49 -21.08 8.46
CA PHE A 163 3.15 -20.68 7.09
C PHE A 163 3.50 -21.79 6.09
N ILE A 164 4.70 -22.36 6.18
CA ILE A 164 5.12 -23.46 5.30
C ILE A 164 4.23 -24.69 5.51
N GLN A 165 4.01 -25.11 6.76
CA GLN A 165 3.16 -26.27 7.05
C GLN A 165 1.72 -26.08 6.57
N GLY A 166 1.13 -24.91 6.81
CA GLY A 166 -0.21 -24.58 6.34
C GLY A 166 -0.30 -24.55 4.81
N GLY A 167 0.70 -24.01 4.14
CA GLY A 167 0.75 -23.97 2.68
C GLY A 167 0.87 -25.36 2.05
N ILE A 168 1.68 -26.25 2.65
CA ILE A 168 1.81 -27.64 2.20
C ILE A 168 0.47 -28.38 2.38
N LYS A 169 -0.22 -28.17 3.51
CA LYS A 169 -1.58 -28.73 3.73
C LYS A 169 -2.60 -28.22 2.71
N ASN A 170 -2.40 -27.01 2.17
CA ASN A 170 -3.21 -26.43 1.10
C ASN A 170 -2.69 -26.81 -0.31
N ASN A 171 -1.87 -27.86 -0.43
CA ASN A 171 -1.30 -28.39 -1.68
C ASN A 171 -0.44 -27.38 -2.47
N HIS A 172 0.25 -26.47 -1.78
CA HIS A 172 1.22 -25.58 -2.40
C HIS A 172 2.64 -26.17 -2.35
N ASN A 173 3.39 -26.00 -3.44
CA ASN A 173 4.77 -26.47 -3.53
C ASN A 173 5.65 -25.78 -2.47
N LYS A 174 6.38 -26.58 -1.69
CA LYS A 174 7.27 -26.12 -0.62
C LYS A 174 8.27 -25.06 -1.08
N ASN A 175 8.89 -25.21 -2.26
CA ASN A 175 9.88 -24.26 -2.78
C ASN A 175 9.24 -22.91 -3.11
N ILE A 176 7.99 -22.92 -3.60
CA ILE A 176 7.23 -21.69 -3.85
C ILE A 176 6.91 -21.00 -2.52
N LEU A 177 6.53 -21.75 -1.49
CA LEU A 177 6.21 -21.20 -0.17
C LEU A 177 7.43 -20.56 0.54
N TYR A 178 8.64 -21.09 0.36
CA TYR A 178 9.85 -20.45 0.91
C TYR A 178 10.26 -19.18 0.17
N LYS A 179 9.83 -19.04 -1.09
CA LYS A 179 10.08 -17.85 -1.90
C LYS A 179 9.14 -16.69 -1.55
N ILE A 180 7.90 -17.01 -1.16
CA ILE A 180 6.87 -16.07 -0.70
C ILE A 180 7.21 -15.57 0.72
#